data_AF-A0AAU9NNZ2-F1
#
_entry.id   AF-A0AAU9NNZ2-F1
#
_cell.length_a   1.000
_cell.length_b   1.000
_cell.length_c   1.000
_cell.angle_alpha   90.00
_cell.angle_beta   90.00
_cell.angle_gamma   90.00
#
_symmetry.space_group_name_H-M   'P 1'
#
loop_
_entity.id
_entity.type
_entity.pdbx_description
1 polymer ?
#
loop_
_entity_poly.entity_id
_entity_poly.type
_entity_poly.pdbx_seq_one_letter_code
_entity_poly.pdbx_strand_id
1 'polypeptide(L)'
;MILSQKKDTNAQKLSDHNTPWRWKSCPLMAGLSQQICDIHSDFTNTELSTGKDQWSSRLTVDGNYTVESLRKIIDVSPLSNTEMSVTWCKETPLKVICFNWRAAQECIPTASALINRGVHLTSPFCTSCIGEFEDSNHLLVQCPFTKATRDKIINWCGTSLPPSSNTKELVKSITKWGTCPR
;
A
#
# COMPACT_ATOMS: atom_id res chain seq x y z
N MET A 1 -10.19 -39.68 35.70
CA MET A 1 -9.53 -38.67 36.54
C MET A 1 -8.92 -37.64 35.59
N ILE A 2 -9.60 -36.49 35.47
CA ILE A 2 -9.10 -35.10 35.28
C ILE A 2 -7.84 -34.94 34.39
N LEU A 3 -7.81 -34.19 33.28
CA LEU A 3 -8.09 -32.75 33.21
C LEU A 3 -8.45 -32.26 31.80
N SER A 4 -9.59 -31.57 31.79
CA SER A 4 -10.02 -30.49 30.91
C SER A 4 -8.89 -29.77 30.15
N GLN A 5 -8.90 -29.85 28.81
CA GLN A 5 -8.20 -28.86 28.00
C GLN A 5 -8.92 -27.53 28.15
N LYS A 6 -8.38 -26.66 29.01
CA LYS A 6 -8.77 -25.26 29.08
C LYS A 6 -8.54 -24.63 27.70
N LYS A 7 -9.64 -24.19 27.09
CA LYS A 7 -9.61 -23.16 26.04
C LYS A 7 -9.13 -21.87 26.70
N ASP A 8 -7.82 -21.65 26.75
CA ASP A 8 -7.30 -20.36 27.17
C ASP A 8 -7.67 -19.32 26.11
N THR A 9 -8.62 -18.47 26.48
CA THR A 9 -9.07 -17.30 25.72
C THR A 9 -7.88 -16.36 25.49
N ASN A 10 -7.81 -15.67 24.35
CA ASN A 10 -6.70 -14.74 24.04
C ASN A 10 -6.45 -13.70 25.16
N ALA A 11 -7.49 -13.32 25.92
CA ALA A 11 -7.39 -12.46 27.10
C ALA A 11 -6.48 -13.02 28.21
N GLN A 12 -6.47 -14.33 28.45
CA GLN A 12 -5.60 -14.98 29.46
C GLN A 12 -4.13 -15.03 29.03
N LYS A 13 -3.87 -15.08 27.72
CA LYS A 13 -2.50 -14.98 27.18
C LYS A 13 -1.96 -13.56 27.27
N LEU A 14 -2.84 -12.56 27.08
CA LEU A 14 -2.50 -11.15 27.18
C LEU A 14 -2.20 -10.70 28.62
N SER A 15 -2.85 -11.29 29.63
CA SER A 15 -2.57 -11.03 31.04
C SER A 15 -1.27 -11.66 31.55
N ASP A 16 -0.73 -12.63 30.83
CA ASP A 16 0.48 -13.34 31.22
C ASP A 16 1.67 -12.75 30.45
N HIS A 17 2.35 -11.79 31.10
CA HIS A 17 3.46 -11.00 30.53
C HIS A 17 4.64 -11.83 30.01
N ASN A 18 4.64 -13.15 30.24
CA ASN A 18 5.71 -14.07 29.89
C ASN A 18 5.34 -15.05 28.76
N THR A 19 4.21 -14.87 28.09
CA THR A 19 3.87 -15.73 26.95
C THR A 19 4.65 -15.32 25.69
N PRO A 20 5.46 -16.21 25.10
CA PRO A 20 6.22 -15.87 23.90
C PRO A 20 5.29 -15.70 22.70
N TRP A 21 5.31 -14.50 22.11
CA TRP A 21 4.59 -14.19 20.88
C TRP A 21 5.00 -15.14 19.75
N ARG A 22 4.02 -15.83 19.15
CA ARG A 22 4.26 -16.73 18.01
C ARG A 22 4.18 -15.96 16.69
N TRP A 23 5.19 -15.15 16.43
CA TRP A 23 5.28 -14.40 15.17
C TRP A 23 5.41 -15.35 13.97
N LYS A 24 4.71 -15.06 12.86
CA LYS A 24 4.87 -15.80 11.60
C LYS A 24 6.21 -15.52 10.92
N SER A 25 6.85 -14.39 11.25
CA SER A 25 8.17 -13.98 10.75
C SER A 25 8.87 -13.13 11.81
N CYS A 26 10.20 -13.22 11.92
CA CYS A 26 10.97 -12.49 12.93
C CYS A 26 10.90 -10.97 12.66
N PRO A 27 10.23 -10.16 13.49
CA PRO A 27 10.00 -8.75 13.16
C PRO A 27 11.28 -7.91 13.31
N LEU A 28 12.25 -8.35 14.12
CA LEU A 28 13.59 -7.74 14.19
C LEU A 28 14.36 -7.84 12.87
N MET A 29 14.21 -8.94 12.13
CA MET A 29 14.85 -9.09 10.81
C MET A 29 14.14 -8.29 9.72
N ALA A 30 12.89 -7.89 9.94
CA ALA A 30 12.12 -7.04 9.04
C ALA A 30 12.33 -5.53 9.31
N GLY A 31 13.26 -5.16 10.20
CA GLY A 31 13.50 -3.77 10.59
C GLY A 31 12.36 -3.16 11.42
N LEU A 32 11.49 -3.99 12.00
CA LEU A 32 10.27 -3.53 12.69
C LEU A 32 10.46 -3.28 14.20
N SER A 33 11.70 -3.12 14.65
CA SER A 33 12.02 -3.01 16.08
C SER A 33 11.28 -1.85 16.76
N GLN A 34 11.13 -0.71 16.08
CA GLN A 34 10.40 0.43 16.64
C GLN A 34 8.91 0.12 16.80
N GLN A 35 8.25 -0.46 15.78
CA GLN A 35 6.83 -0.80 15.91
C GLN A 35 6.60 -1.86 17.01
N ILE A 36 7.54 -2.78 17.21
CA ILE A 36 7.47 -3.73 18.32
C ILE A 36 7.50 -2.99 19.66
N CYS A 37 8.42 -2.04 19.86
CA CYS A 37 8.48 -1.22 21.07
C CYS A 37 7.18 -0.43 21.30
N ASP A 38 6.61 0.15 20.25
CA ASP A 38 5.37 0.92 20.33
C ASP A 38 4.20 0.01 20.76
N ILE A 39 4.08 -1.18 20.15
CA ILE A 39 3.08 -2.18 20.52
C ILE A 39 3.26 -2.62 21.98
N HIS A 40 4.49 -2.89 22.41
CA HIS A 40 4.75 -3.25 23.80
C HIS A 40 4.33 -2.13 24.76
N SER A 41 4.61 -0.87 24.43
CA SER A 41 4.18 0.28 25.23
C SER A 41 2.65 0.36 25.33
N ASP A 42 1.95 0.21 24.21
CA ASP A 42 0.49 0.19 24.17
C ASP A 42 -0.10 -0.93 25.03
N PHE A 43 0.49 -2.13 24.98
CA PHE A 43 0.06 -3.26 25.81
C PHE A 43 0.31 -3.03 27.29
N THR A 44 1.46 -2.49 27.69
CA THR A 44 1.76 -2.23 29.11
C THR A 44 0.81 -1.22 29.74
N ASN A 45 0.23 -0.33 28.94
CA ASN A 45 -0.72 0.70 29.39
C ASN A 45 -2.19 0.25 29.30
N THR A 46 -2.47 -1.02 28.95
CA THR A 46 -3.83 -1.53 28.77
C THR A 46 -4.29 -2.30 30.00
N GLU A 47 -5.33 -1.82 30.68
CA GLU A 47 -6.01 -2.57 31.74
C GLU A 47 -7.12 -3.44 31.15
N LEU A 48 -7.02 -4.76 31.35
CA LEU A 48 -8.04 -5.71 30.92
C LEU A 48 -9.15 -5.82 31.97
N SER A 49 -10.42 -5.76 31.52
CA SER A 49 -11.57 -6.00 32.38
C SER A 49 -12.17 -7.39 32.14
N THR A 50 -12.88 -7.94 33.11
CA THR A 50 -13.59 -9.23 33.02
C THR A 50 -14.93 -9.16 32.25
N GLY A 51 -15.22 -8.02 31.63
CA GLY A 51 -16.43 -7.79 30.84
C GLY A 51 -16.41 -8.46 29.46
N LYS A 52 -17.50 -8.28 28.70
CA LYS A 52 -17.49 -8.59 27.26
C LYS A 52 -16.62 -7.57 26.53
N ASP A 53 -15.86 -8.02 25.54
CA ASP A 53 -15.08 -7.14 24.67
C ASP A 53 -15.97 -6.09 24.00
N GLN A 54 -15.54 -4.83 24.03
CA GLN A 54 -16.21 -3.71 23.39
C GLN A 54 -15.25 -2.95 22.50
N TRP A 55 -15.75 -2.48 21.35
CA TRP A 55 -15.02 -1.59 20.47
C TRP A 55 -15.33 -0.15 20.88
N SER A 56 -14.29 0.62 21.18
CA SER A 56 -14.39 2.06 21.38
C SER A 56 -13.48 2.80 20.42
N SER A 57 -14.00 3.89 19.86
CA SER A 57 -13.30 4.80 18.99
C SER A 57 -12.57 5.85 19.82
N ARG A 58 -11.27 6.04 19.58
CA ARG A 58 -10.50 7.17 20.14
C ARG A 58 -10.80 8.50 19.43
N LEU A 59 -11.63 8.48 18.39
CA LEU A 59 -11.94 9.66 17.58
C LEU A 59 -13.00 10.56 18.22
N THR A 60 -13.70 10.06 19.25
CA THR A 60 -14.76 10.79 19.96
C THR A 60 -14.70 10.50 21.46
N VAL A 61 -15.20 11.43 22.27
CA VAL A 61 -15.18 11.30 23.75
C VAL A 61 -16.14 10.23 24.25
N ASP A 62 -17.25 10.02 23.53
CA ASP A 62 -18.26 9.01 23.85
C ASP A 62 -17.88 7.59 23.40
N GLY A 63 -16.72 7.43 22.74
CA GLY A 63 -16.24 6.14 22.27
C GLY A 63 -16.95 5.60 21.02
N ASN A 64 -17.90 6.34 20.44
CA ASN A 64 -18.64 5.90 19.26
C ASN A 64 -17.88 6.21 17.96
N TYR A 65 -17.80 5.22 17.07
CA TYR A 65 -17.26 5.47 15.74
C TYR A 65 -18.30 6.14 14.85
N THR A 66 -17.93 7.27 14.23
CA THR A 66 -18.71 7.90 13.17
C THR A 66 -17.79 8.24 11.99
N VAL A 67 -18.32 8.15 10.77
CA VAL A 67 -17.57 8.55 9.57
C VAL A 67 -17.22 10.04 9.61
N GLU A 68 -18.07 10.85 10.25
CA GLU A 68 -17.84 12.29 10.44
C GLU A 68 -16.61 12.60 11.29
N SER A 69 -16.43 11.91 12.44
CA SER A 69 -15.28 12.15 13.31
C SER A 69 -13.97 11.73 12.64
N LEU A 70 -13.96 10.60 11.94
CA LEU A 70 -12.83 10.18 11.13
C LEU A 70 -12.52 11.20 10.02
N ARG A 71 -13.54 11.67 9.30
CA ARG A 71 -13.40 12.67 8.23
C ARG A 71 -12.75 13.95 8.77
N LYS A 72 -13.24 14.49 9.88
CA LYS A 72 -12.68 15.70 10.52
C LYS A 72 -11.19 15.56 10.79
N ILE A 73 -10.75 14.40 11.29
CA ILE A 73 -9.34 14.12 11.57
C ILE A 73 -8.51 14.04 10.28
N ILE A 74 -9.03 13.38 9.24
CA ILE A 74 -8.36 13.30 7.93
C ILE A 74 -8.22 14.70 7.31
N ASP A 75 -9.26 15.52 7.37
CA ASP A 75 -9.29 16.84 6.74
C ASP A 75 -8.32 17.83 7.44
N VAL A 76 -8.05 17.68 8.76
CA VAL A 76 -7.05 18.50 9.48
C VAL A 76 -5.66 17.89 9.52
N SER A 77 -5.52 16.61 9.18
CA SER A 77 -4.21 15.96 9.11
C SER A 77 -3.43 16.55 7.94
N PRO A 78 -2.20 17.04 8.15
CA PRO A 78 -1.34 17.38 7.03
C PRO A 78 -1.03 16.07 6.31
N LEU A 79 -1.78 15.79 5.24
CA LEU A 79 -1.40 14.77 4.29
C LEU A 79 0.03 15.09 3.91
N SER A 80 0.97 14.22 4.27
CA SER A 80 2.35 14.37 3.84
C SER A 80 2.29 14.58 2.34
N ASN A 81 2.80 15.73 1.89
CA ASN A 81 2.81 16.11 0.48
C ASN A 81 3.43 14.95 -0.29
N THR A 82 2.60 14.05 -0.78
CA THR A 82 3.04 13.03 -1.70
C THR A 82 3.31 13.84 -2.94
N GLU A 83 4.59 13.94 -3.32
CA GLU A 83 5.15 14.84 -4.36
C GLU A 83 4.56 14.64 -5.77
N MET A 84 3.41 14.01 -5.87
CA MET A 84 2.78 13.52 -7.07
C MET A 84 1.35 14.02 -7.15
N SER A 85 1.22 15.27 -7.60
CA SER A 85 -0.05 15.79 -8.08
C SER A 85 -0.36 15.12 -9.42
N VAL A 86 -1.41 14.31 -9.46
CA VAL A 86 -1.98 13.82 -10.73
C VAL A 86 -3.04 14.82 -11.15
N THR A 87 -2.78 15.55 -12.23
CA THR A 87 -3.76 16.49 -12.78
C THR A 87 -4.94 15.73 -13.37
N TRP A 88 -6.14 16.06 -12.89
CA TRP A 88 -7.37 15.52 -13.44
C TRP A 88 -7.59 16.05 -14.87
N CYS A 89 -7.48 15.17 -15.87
CA CYS A 89 -7.82 15.49 -17.26
C CYS A 89 -9.24 15.00 -17.56
N LYS A 90 -10.13 15.89 -18.04
CA LYS A 90 -11.53 15.53 -18.36
C LYS A 90 -11.65 14.50 -19.48
N GLU A 91 -10.69 14.46 -20.39
CA GLU A 91 -10.67 13.55 -21.54
C GLU A 91 -10.21 12.13 -21.17
N THR A 92 -9.63 11.95 -19.98
CA THR A 92 -9.10 10.66 -19.53
C THR A 92 -10.09 9.98 -18.58
N PRO A 93 -10.52 8.74 -18.84
CA PRO A 93 -11.40 8.01 -17.93
C PRO A 93 -10.82 7.93 -16.51
N LEU A 94 -11.68 8.11 -15.50
CA LEU A 94 -11.30 8.12 -14.07
C LEU A 94 -10.42 6.92 -13.69
N LYS A 95 -10.75 5.73 -14.21
CA LYS A 95 -10.01 4.48 -13.94
C LYS A 95 -8.55 4.55 -14.37
N VAL A 96 -8.26 5.24 -15.49
CA VAL A 96 -6.90 5.42 -16.01
C VAL A 96 -6.12 6.41 -15.13
N ILE A 97 -6.77 7.49 -14.69
CA ILE A 97 -6.16 8.46 -13.76
C ILE A 97 -5.81 7.78 -12.43
N CYS A 98 -6.76 7.02 -11.85
CA CYS A 98 -6.52 6.28 -10.62
C CYS A 98 -5.41 5.23 -10.78
N PHE A 99 -5.34 4.55 -11.93
CA PHE A 99 -4.27 3.60 -12.21
C PHE A 99 -2.91 4.29 -12.22
N ASN A 100 -2.76 5.41 -12.93
CA ASN A 100 -1.52 6.19 -12.98
C ASN A 100 -1.08 6.67 -11.60
N TRP A 101 -2.02 7.19 -10.80
CA TRP A 101 -1.76 7.60 -9.42
C TRP A 101 -1.24 6.43 -8.57
N ARG A 102 -1.87 5.25 -8.67
CA ARG A 102 -1.41 4.05 -7.95
C ARG A 102 -0.04 3.58 -8.45
N ALA A 103 0.18 3.58 -9.76
CA ALA A 103 1.41 3.09 -10.37
C ALA A 103 2.61 3.91 -9.91
N ALA A 104 2.47 5.23 -9.91
CA ALA A 104 3.58 6.10 -9.55
C ALA A 104 3.94 6.02 -8.05
N GLN A 105 3.03 5.53 -7.21
CA GLN A 105 3.24 5.23 -5.77
C GLN A 105 3.66 3.78 -5.51
N GLU A 106 4.05 3.00 -6.52
CA GLU A 106 4.35 1.56 -6.40
C GLU A 106 3.20 0.76 -5.75
N CYS A 107 1.96 1.22 -5.94
CA CYS A 107 0.75 0.66 -5.33
C CYS A 107 -0.09 -0.20 -6.30
N ILE A 108 0.48 -0.59 -7.44
CA ILE A 108 -0.08 -1.55 -8.39
C ILE A 108 0.40 -2.98 -8.06
N PRO A 109 -0.28 -4.04 -8.54
CA PRO A 109 0.09 -5.42 -8.20
C PRO A 109 1.28 -5.93 -9.03
N THR A 110 2.45 -5.31 -8.87
CA THR A 110 3.72 -5.81 -9.42
C THR A 110 4.29 -6.93 -8.54
N ALA A 111 5.17 -7.77 -9.08
CA ALA A 111 5.82 -8.82 -8.28
C ALA A 111 6.52 -8.25 -7.04
N SER A 112 7.24 -7.12 -7.18
CA SER A 112 7.90 -6.45 -6.06
C SER A 112 6.90 -5.98 -4.98
N ALA A 113 5.79 -5.35 -5.38
CA ALA A 113 4.77 -4.88 -4.45
C ALA A 113 4.04 -6.03 -3.74
N LEU A 114 3.83 -7.15 -4.42
CA LEU A 114 3.23 -8.36 -3.85
C LEU A 114 4.17 -9.03 -2.83
N ILE A 115 5.45 -9.16 -3.15
CA ILE A 115 6.47 -9.68 -2.22
C ILE A 115 6.57 -8.81 -0.97
N ASN A 116 6.57 -7.48 -1.13
CA ASN A 116 6.57 -6.55 0.00
C ASN A 116 5.32 -6.67 0.89
N ARG A 117 4.22 -7.20 0.36
CA ARG A 117 2.98 -7.50 1.12
C ARG A 117 2.97 -8.91 1.72
N GLY A 118 4.07 -9.65 1.60
CA GLY A 118 4.19 -11.03 2.09
C GLY A 118 3.50 -12.07 1.22
N VAL A 119 3.15 -11.74 -0.03
CA VAL A 119 2.63 -12.73 -0.98
C VAL A 119 3.79 -13.53 -1.54
N HIS A 120 3.73 -14.86 -1.40
CA HIS A 120 4.73 -15.75 -1.95
C HIS A 120 4.53 -15.91 -3.47
N LEU A 121 5.55 -15.58 -4.25
CA LEU A 121 5.56 -15.71 -5.71
C LEU A 121 6.63 -16.72 -6.12
N THR A 122 6.37 -17.45 -7.21
CA THR A 122 7.34 -18.38 -7.81
C THR A 122 8.55 -17.66 -8.39
N SER A 123 8.37 -16.42 -8.85
CA SER A 123 9.42 -15.61 -9.46
C SER A 123 9.15 -14.13 -9.22
N PRO A 124 10.19 -13.32 -8.90
CA PRO A 124 10.08 -11.87 -8.80
C PRO A 124 10.31 -11.16 -10.14
N PHE A 125 10.58 -11.90 -11.21
CA PHE A 125 10.93 -11.37 -12.53
C PHE A 125 9.70 -11.08 -13.39
N CYS A 126 9.81 -10.05 -14.24
CA CYS A 126 8.77 -9.64 -15.16
C CYS A 126 8.47 -10.76 -16.16
N THR A 127 7.22 -11.20 -16.18
CA THR A 127 6.78 -12.30 -17.07
C THR A 127 6.75 -11.91 -18.54
N SER A 128 6.70 -10.61 -18.85
CA SER A 128 6.63 -10.11 -20.22
C SER A 128 7.98 -10.09 -20.94
N CYS A 129 9.07 -9.81 -20.22
CA CYS A 129 10.42 -9.78 -20.80
C CYS A 129 11.34 -10.89 -20.28
N ILE A 130 11.01 -11.52 -19.15
CA ILE A 130 11.77 -12.60 -18.51
C ILE A 130 13.23 -12.20 -18.23
N GLY A 131 13.49 -10.91 -17.99
CA GLY A 131 14.84 -10.36 -17.90
C GLY A 131 15.16 -9.61 -16.61
N GLU A 132 14.19 -8.90 -16.04
CA GLU A 132 14.41 -7.97 -14.93
C GLU A 132 13.35 -8.13 -13.84
N PHE A 133 13.61 -7.61 -12.65
CA PHE A 133 12.64 -7.57 -11.56
C PHE A 133 11.40 -6.77 -11.96
N GLU A 134 10.22 -7.27 -11.58
CA GLU A 134 8.96 -6.58 -11.90
C GLU A 134 8.61 -5.55 -10.82
N ASP A 135 8.94 -4.30 -11.10
CA ASP A 135 8.40 -3.12 -10.42
C ASP A 135 7.58 -2.24 -11.37
N SER A 136 6.99 -1.15 -10.87
CA SER A 136 6.11 -0.31 -11.71
C SER A 136 6.89 0.41 -12.82
N ASN A 137 8.15 0.77 -12.58
CA ASN A 137 9.02 1.43 -13.57
C ASN A 137 9.40 0.48 -14.70
N HIS A 138 9.81 -0.73 -14.34
CA HIS A 138 10.09 -1.76 -15.30
C HIS A 138 8.85 -2.07 -16.12
N LEU A 139 7.75 -2.46 -15.46
CA LEU A 139 6.53 -2.92 -16.11
C LEU A 139 5.94 -1.88 -17.06
N LEU A 140 5.91 -0.59 -16.67
CA LEU A 140 5.22 0.45 -17.43
C LEU A 140 6.12 1.29 -18.34
N VAL A 141 7.44 1.29 -18.13
CA VAL A 141 8.34 2.23 -18.84
C VAL A 141 9.55 1.54 -19.45
N GLN A 142 10.25 0.69 -18.70
CA GLN A 142 11.57 0.20 -19.11
C GLN A 142 11.51 -1.14 -19.85
N CYS A 143 10.48 -1.96 -19.59
CA CYS A 143 10.30 -3.29 -20.15
C CYS A 143 10.33 -3.24 -21.69
N PRO A 144 11.15 -4.10 -22.34
CA PRO A 144 11.21 -4.16 -23.80
C PRO A 144 9.85 -4.40 -24.47
N PHE A 145 9.01 -5.25 -23.87
CA PHE A 145 7.65 -5.51 -24.36
C PHE A 145 6.79 -4.25 -24.31
N THR A 146 6.84 -3.54 -23.18
CA THR A 146 6.08 -2.29 -22.99
C THR A 146 6.56 -1.19 -23.93
N LYS A 147 7.89 -1.02 -24.10
CA LYS A 147 8.46 -0.08 -25.07
C LYS A 147 7.99 -0.37 -26.48
N ALA A 148 8.10 -1.62 -26.94
CA ALA A 148 7.66 -2.01 -28.28
C ALA A 148 6.17 -1.77 -28.52
N THR A 149 5.33 -2.04 -27.51
CA THR A 149 3.88 -1.79 -27.58
C THR A 149 3.59 -0.29 -27.63
N ARG A 150 4.25 0.50 -26.78
CA ARG A 150 4.11 1.95 -26.73
C ARG A 150 4.54 2.59 -28.05
N ASP A 151 5.67 2.19 -28.62
CA ASP A 151 6.17 2.76 -29.86
C ASP A 151 5.22 2.48 -31.03
N LYS A 152 4.60 1.30 -31.08
CA LYS A 152 3.53 1.00 -32.04
C LYS A 152 2.31 1.92 -31.88
N ILE A 153 1.87 2.18 -30.64
CA ILE A 153 0.75 3.08 -30.36
C ILE A 153 1.10 4.52 -30.75
N ILE A 154 2.29 5.00 -30.38
CA ILE A 154 2.78 6.35 -30.71
C ILE A 154 2.80 6.56 -32.22
N ASN A 155 3.34 5.58 -32.96
CA ASN A 155 3.38 5.58 -34.43
C ASN A 155 1.97 5.57 -35.04
N TRP A 156 1.05 4.79 -34.48
CA TRP A 156 -0.35 4.74 -34.94
C TRP A 156 -1.07 6.07 -34.73
N CYS A 157 -0.84 6.73 -33.60
CA CYS A 157 -1.43 8.02 -33.29
C CYS A 157 -0.75 9.21 -34.01
N GLY A 158 0.41 9.01 -34.66
CA GLY A 158 1.19 10.09 -35.27
C GLY A 158 1.73 11.10 -34.25
N THR A 159 1.93 10.69 -33.00
CA THR A 159 2.36 11.56 -31.89
C THR A 159 3.82 11.33 -31.52
N SER A 160 4.37 12.14 -30.62
CA SER A 160 5.68 11.89 -30.00
C SER A 160 5.53 11.95 -28.47
N LEU A 161 6.07 10.94 -27.77
CA LEU A 161 6.13 10.93 -26.31
C LEU A 161 7.56 11.28 -25.88
N PRO A 162 7.76 12.17 -24.89
CA PRO A 162 9.08 12.41 -24.35
C PRO A 162 9.64 11.12 -23.72
N PRO A 163 10.96 10.89 -23.79
CA PRO A 163 11.58 9.77 -23.14
C PRO A 163 11.37 9.89 -21.62
N SER A 164 10.62 8.96 -21.05
CA SER A 164 10.44 8.84 -19.61
C SER A 164 11.37 7.75 -19.07
N SER A 165 12.11 8.04 -18.01
CA SER A 165 12.99 7.07 -17.34
C SER A 165 12.24 6.25 -16.28
N ASN A 166 11.16 6.80 -15.72
CA ASN A 166 10.37 6.22 -14.64
C ASN A 166 8.87 6.58 -14.77
N THR A 167 8.03 5.89 -13.98
CA THR A 167 6.56 6.07 -13.97
C THR A 167 6.15 7.48 -13.57
N LYS A 168 6.85 8.13 -12.63
CA LYS A 168 6.51 9.48 -12.18
C LYS A 168 6.67 10.50 -13.31
N GLU A 169 7.73 10.39 -14.10
CA GLU A 169 7.95 11.21 -15.30
C GLU A 169 6.90 10.95 -16.37
N LEU A 170 6.54 9.68 -16.59
CA LEU A 170 5.48 9.31 -17.53
C LEU A 170 4.12 9.91 -17.11
N VAL A 171 3.78 9.84 -15.82
CA VAL A 171 2.54 10.46 -15.31
C VAL A 171 2.58 11.98 -15.47
N LYS A 172 3.73 12.63 -15.22
CA LYS A 172 3.92 14.08 -15.45
C LYS A 172 3.88 14.49 -16.92
N SER A 173 4.23 13.61 -17.86
CA SER A 173 4.18 13.92 -19.29
C SER A 173 2.78 13.75 -19.86
N ILE A 174 2.00 12.79 -19.34
CA ILE A 174 0.60 12.58 -19.74
C ILE A 174 -0.28 13.77 -19.36
N THR A 175 0.01 14.50 -18.28
CA THR A 175 -0.76 15.73 -17.96
C THR A 175 -0.60 16.85 -19.00
N LYS A 176 0.40 16.76 -19.89
CA LYS A 176 0.59 17.66 -21.03
C LYS A 176 -0.07 17.14 -22.31
N TRP A 177 -0.51 15.89 -22.34
CA TRP A 177 -1.21 15.29 -23.48
C TRP A 177 -2.67 15.76 -23.47
N GLY A 178 -2.88 16.91 -24.09
CA GLY A 178 -4.18 17.60 -24.16
C GLY A 178 -4.10 18.95 -24.88
N THR A 179 -2.88 19.46 -25.12
CA THR A 179 -2.62 20.66 -25.94
C THR A 179 -2.25 20.32 -27.38
N CYS A 180 -2.65 19.15 -27.90
CA CYS A 180 -2.45 18.86 -29.32
C CYS A 180 -3.28 19.86 -30.14
N PRO A 181 -2.69 20.59 -31.11
CA PRO A 181 -3.47 21.44 -32.00
C PRO A 181 -4.51 20.56 -32.69
N ARG A 182 -5.78 20.99 -32.66
CA ARG A 182 -6.82 20.38 -33.49
C ARG A 182 -6.57 20.66 -34.96
#